data_AF-A0A258IJQ1-F1
#
_entry.id   AF-A0A258IJQ1-F1
#
_cell.length_a   1.000
_cell.length_b   1.000
_cell.length_c   1.000
_cell.angle_alpha   90.00
_cell.angle_beta   90.00
_cell.angle_gamma   90.00
#
_symmetry.space_group_name_H-M   'P 1'
#
loop_
_entity.id
_entity.type
_entity.pdbx_description
1 polymer ?
#
loop_
_entity_poly.entity_id
_entity_poly.type
_entity_poly.pdbx_seq_one_letter_code
_entity_poly.pdbx_strand_id
1 'polypeptide(L)' 'MLHEALEFFKAEASDTPFIGDSLTDLEAAFKAGCPRHLVRTGHGADVERREIPKELGPVIVHDDLEGAVDYLLKK' A
#
# COMPACT_ATOMS: atom_id res chain seq x y z
N MET A 1 15.25 0.00 -1.74
CA MET A 1 14.18 -0.38 -2.70
C MET A 1 13.12 0.72 -2.92
N LEU A 2 12.13 0.97 -2.04
CA LEU A 2 11.08 1.98 -2.36
C LEU A 2 11.64 3.39 -2.60
N HIS A 3 12.51 3.88 -1.72
CA HIS A 3 13.17 5.18 -1.90
C HIS A 3 13.99 5.25 -3.19
N GLU A 4 14.73 4.18 -3.53
CA GLU A 4 15.49 4.08 -4.78
C GLU A 4 14.56 4.10 -6.00
N ALA A 5 13.40 3.42 -5.92
CA ALA A 5 12.42 3.43 -7.00
C ALA A 5 11.83 4.83 -7.21
N LEU A 6 11.44 5.52 -6.13
CA LEU A 6 10.94 6.90 -6.20
C LEU A 6 11.99 7.83 -6.83
N GLU A 7 13.24 7.73 -6.41
CA GLU A 7 14.34 8.51 -6.98
C GLU A 7 14.57 8.19 -8.47
N PHE A 8 14.64 6.91 -8.81
CA PHE A 8 14.89 6.46 -10.18
C PHE A 8 13.80 6.91 -11.15
N PHE A 9 12.54 6.74 -10.75
CA PHE A 9 11.38 7.14 -11.56
C PHE A 9 11.04 8.63 -11.43
N LYS A 10 11.76 9.38 -10.59
CA LYS A 10 11.47 10.79 -10.27
C LYS A 10 10.02 10.99 -9.85
N ALA A 11 9.51 10.06 -9.06
CA ALA A 11 8.12 10.03 -8.62
C ALA A 11 7.98 10.70 -7.25
N GLU A 12 6.88 11.43 -7.09
CA GLU A 12 6.52 12.08 -5.82
C GLU A 12 5.82 11.04 -4.94
N ALA A 13 6.27 10.90 -3.69
CA ALA A 13 5.81 9.80 -2.83
C ALA A 13 4.31 9.90 -2.54
N SER A 14 3.79 11.11 -2.31
CA SER A 14 2.38 11.30 -1.96
C SER A 14 1.43 10.97 -3.11
N ASP A 15 1.90 11.06 -4.36
CA ASP A 15 1.20 10.68 -5.59
C ASP A 15 1.47 9.22 -6.03
N THR A 16 2.29 8.46 -5.30
CA THR A 16 2.70 7.09 -5.68
C THR A 16 2.08 6.04 -4.77
N PRO A 17 0.91 5.47 -5.10
CA PRO A 17 0.27 4.44 -4.27
C PRO A 17 1.12 3.16 -4.24
N PHE A 18 1.30 2.62 -3.04
CA PHE A 18 1.97 1.35 -2.81
C PHE A 18 0.94 0.26 -2.46
N ILE A 19 0.90 -0.79 -3.27
CA ILE A 19 -0.02 -1.93 -3.12
C ILE A 19 0.79 -3.14 -2.67
N GLY A 20 0.45 -3.72 -1.51
CA GLY A 20 1.09 -4.91 -0.98
C GLY A 20 0.12 -5.81 -0.21
N ASP A 21 0.60 -6.97 0.22
CA ASP A 21 -0.18 -7.97 0.96
C ASP A 21 0.40 -8.28 2.36
N SER A 22 1.50 -7.63 2.74
CA SER A 22 2.16 -7.85 4.03
C SER A 22 2.12 -6.61 4.95
N LEU A 23 2.30 -6.80 6.25
CA LEU A 23 2.47 -5.67 7.18
C LEU A 23 3.74 -4.86 6.86
N THR A 24 4.82 -5.54 6.48
CA THR A 24 6.09 -4.92 6.11
C THR A 24 5.98 -4.01 4.89
N ASP A 25 5.08 -4.32 3.96
CA ASP A 25 4.75 -3.45 2.82
C ASP A 25 4.13 -2.13 3.30
N LEU A 26 3.15 -2.22 4.21
CA LEU A 26 2.48 -1.04 4.77
C LEU A 26 3.46 -0.17 5.57
N GLU A 27 4.35 -0.78 6.35
CA GLU A 27 5.40 -0.08 7.09
C GLU A 27 6.41 0.60 6.16
N ALA A 28 6.83 -0.08 5.08
CA ALA A 28 7.76 0.48 4.11
C ALA A 28 7.13 1.67 3.37
N ALA A 29 5.89 1.53 2.91
CA ALA A 29 5.15 2.61 2.27
C ALA A 29 4.89 3.77 3.23
N PHE A 30 4.59 3.51 4.50
CA PHE A 30 4.45 4.55 5.53
C PHE A 30 5.75 5.36 5.69
N LYS A 31 6.89 4.68 5.87
CA LYS A 31 8.20 5.32 6.00
C LYS A 31 8.61 6.08 4.74
N ALA A 32 8.19 5.60 3.56
CA ALA A 32 8.45 6.25 2.28
C ALA A 32 7.53 7.44 1.97
N GLY A 33 6.42 7.59 2.71
CA GLY A 33 5.40 8.61 2.45
C GLY A 33 4.40 8.24 1.35
N CYS A 34 4.39 6.99 0.89
CA CYS A 34 3.46 6.49 -0.11
C CYS A 34 2.06 6.23 0.47
N PRO A 35 0.97 6.55 -0.24
CA PRO A 35 -0.36 6.04 0.07
C PRO A 35 -0.37 4.51 0.13
N ARG A 36 -1.01 3.95 1.14
CA ARG A 36 -0.94 2.51 1.46
C ARG A 36 -2.21 1.79 1.05
N HIS A 37 -2.05 0.77 0.22
CA HIS A 37 -3.12 -0.09 -0.24
C HIS A 37 -2.78 -1.54 0.14
N LEU A 38 -3.69 -2.19 0.88
CA LEU A 38 -3.58 -3.61 1.21
C LEU A 38 -4.51 -4.41 0.29
N VAL A 39 -4.03 -5.48 -0.32
CA VAL A 39 -4.88 -6.46 -1.02
C VAL A 39 -5.07 -7.70 -0.16
N ARG A 40 -6.27 -8.27 -0.09
CA ARG A 40 -6.56 -9.47 0.73
C ARG A 40 -5.94 -10.75 0.15
N THR A 41 -5.59 -10.75 -1.14
CA THR A 41 -4.82 -11.84 -1.77
C THR A 41 -3.48 -12.06 -1.08
N GLY A 42 -2.90 -13.25 -1.24
CA GLY A 42 -1.64 -13.60 -0.58
C GLY A 42 -1.77 -13.62 0.95
N HIS A 43 -1.00 -12.81 1.64
CA HIS A 43 -1.01 -12.69 3.11
C HIS A 43 -1.97 -11.62 3.65
N GLY A 44 -2.57 -10.78 2.80
CA GLY A 44 -3.22 -9.57 3.28
C GLY A 44 -4.49 -9.81 4.08
N ALA A 45 -5.22 -10.90 3.80
CA ALA A 45 -6.36 -11.28 4.63
C ALA A 45 -5.96 -11.60 6.08
N ASP A 46 -4.76 -12.18 6.30
CA ASP A 46 -4.22 -12.41 7.65
C ASP A 46 -3.76 -11.10 8.30
N VAL A 47 -3.15 -10.20 7.53
CA VAL A 47 -2.73 -8.88 8.00
C VAL A 47 -3.93 -8.06 8.46
N GLU A 48 -4.99 -8.00 7.66
CA GLU A 48 -6.23 -7.29 8.02
C GLU A 48 -6.86 -7.87 9.30
N ARG A 49 -6.88 -9.20 9.45
CA ARG A 49 -7.40 -9.88 10.65
C ARG A 49 -6.60 -9.60 11.92
N ARG A 50 -5.28 -9.45 11.81
CA ARG A 50 -4.37 -9.25 12.96
C ARG A 50 -4.32 -7.80 13.46
N GLU A 51 -5.20 -6.94 12.95
CA GLU A 51 -5.25 -5.50 13.16
C GLU A 51 -4.04 -4.77 12.55
N ILE A 52 -4.33 -3.78 11.71
CA ILE A 52 -3.31 -2.89 11.15
C ILE A 52 -3.02 -1.81 12.19
N PRO A 53 -1.75 -1.59 12.59
CA PRO A 53 -1.39 -0.55 13.54
C PRO A 53 -1.93 0.82 13.09
N LYS A 54 -2.56 1.55 14.02
CA LYS A 54 -3.28 2.80 13.71
C LYS A 54 -2.35 3.89 13.16
N GLU A 55 -1.08 3.86 13.54
CA GLU A 55 -0.03 4.75 13.04
C GLU A 55 0.23 4.61 11.54
N LEU A 56 -0.07 3.44 10.94
CA LEU A 56 0.06 3.23 9.50
C LEU A 56 -1.13 3.81 8.71
N GLY A 57 -2.16 4.28 9.41
CA GLY A 57 -3.35 4.87 8.81
C GLY A 57 -3.07 6.19 8.07
N PRO A 58 -3.86 6.53 7.03
CA PRO A 58 -4.89 5.70 6.41
C PRO A 58 -4.29 4.55 5.57
N VAL A 59 -4.97 3.39 5.59
CA VAL A 59 -4.71 2.23 4.71
C VAL A 59 -6.04 1.86 4.05
N ILE A 60 -6.01 1.68 2.73
CA ILE A 60 -7.20 1.28 1.95
C ILE A 60 -7.08 -0.21 1.65
N VAL A 61 -8.11 -0.98 1.99
CA VAL A 61 -8.12 -2.44 1.80
C VAL A 61 -8.97 -2.81 0.59
N HIS A 62 -8.44 -3.66 -0.28
CA HIS A 62 -9.07 -4.18 -1.49
C HIS A 62 -9.14 -5.71 -1.43
N ASP A 63 -10.10 -6.31 -2.13
CA ASP A 63 -10.19 -7.77 -2.22
C ASP A 63 -8.97 -8.37 -2.94
N ASP A 64 -8.51 -7.71 -4.01
CA ASP A 64 -7.39 -8.12 -4.83
C ASP A 64 -6.76 -6.92 -5.57
N LEU A 65 -5.77 -7.20 -6.42
CA LEU A 65 -5.09 -6.18 -7.21
C LEU A 65 -6.01 -5.52 -8.25
N GLU A 66 -6.97 -6.27 -8.81
CA GLU A 66 -7.94 -5.72 -9.77
C GLU A 66 -8.80 -4.65 -9.08
N GLY A 67 -9.35 -4.94 -7.91
CA GLY A 67 -10.09 -3.98 -7.08
C GLY A 67 -9.26 -2.75 -6.71
N ALA A 68 -7.98 -2.92 -6.41
CA ALA A 68 -7.08 -1.80 -6.13
C ALA A 68 -6.87 -0.89 -7.36
N VAL A 69 -6.68 -1.47 -8.55
CA VAL A 69 -6.55 -0.72 -9.81
C VAL A 69 -7.85 0.01 -10.14
N ASP A 70 -8.99 -0.67 -10.02
CA ASP A 70 -10.31 -0.11 -10.22
C ASP A 70 -10.56 1.12 -9.34
N TYR A 71 -10.16 1.03 -8.07
CA TYR A 71 -10.25 2.15 -7.13
C TYR A 71 -9.38 3.34 -7.57
N LEU A 72 -8.14 3.09 -8.02
CA LEU A 72 -7.20 4.13 -8.42
C LEU A 72 -7.63 4.86 -9.69
N LEU A 73 -8.23 4.16 -10.65
CA LEU A 73 -8.63 4.73 -11.95
C LEU A 73 -9.99 5.45 -11.91
N LYS A 74 -10.85 5.14 -10.94
CA LYS A 74 -12.16 5.80 -10.77
C LYS A 74 -12.08 7.11 -9.96
N LYS A 75 -10.88 7.49 -9.53
CA LYS A 75 -10.61 8.69 -8.76
C LYS A 75 -10.56 9.94 -9.64
#